data_AF-A0A806TLJ4-F1
#
_entry.id   AF-A0A806TLJ4-F1
#
_cell.length_a   1.000
_cell.length_b   1.000
_cell.length_c   1.000
_cell.angle_alpha   90.00
_cell.angle_beta   90.00
_cell.angle_gamma   90.00
#
_symmetry.space_group_name_H-M   'P 1'
#
loop_
_entity.id
_entity.type
_entity.pdbx_description
1 polymer ?
#
loop_
_entity_poly.entity_id
_entity_poly.type
_entity_poly.pdbx_seq_one_letter_code
_entity_poly.pdbx_strand_id
1 'polypeptide(L)'
;MNRLGIHSIKELALSSVEMLRKEFGVLGEEINQHANGIDYSRILDVYIPSSRSFGKSQILSHHYTNRKEVELLLSEILDDVCFRLHMHQVVASPDKRKWEELRT
;
A
#
# COMPACT_ATOMS: atom_id res chain seq x y z
N MET A 1 5.06 1.33 -19.81
CA MET A 1 4.29 2.55 -19.46
C MET A 1 3.35 2.90 -20.61
N ASN A 2 2.49 1.94 -20.98
CA ASN A 2 1.80 1.95 -22.27
C ASN A 2 0.83 3.11 -22.43
N ARG A 3 0.23 3.59 -21.34
CA ARG A 3 -0.63 4.80 -21.34
C ARG A 3 0.14 6.08 -21.69
N LEU A 4 1.43 6.12 -21.38
CA LEU A 4 2.33 7.26 -21.66
C LEU A 4 3.11 7.06 -22.97
N GLY A 5 2.82 6.02 -23.75
CA GLY A 5 3.52 5.71 -25.00
C GLY A 5 4.96 5.21 -24.82
N ILE A 6 5.35 4.83 -23.60
CA ILE A 6 6.69 4.32 -23.29
C ILE A 6 6.65 2.80 -23.22
N HIS A 7 7.39 2.16 -24.12
CA HIS A 7 7.41 0.71 -24.34
C HIS A 7 8.78 0.07 -24.08
N SER A 8 9.84 0.87 -23.89
CA SER A 8 11.17 0.36 -23.56
C SER A 8 11.81 1.11 -22.38
N ILE A 9 12.80 0.48 -21.73
CA ILE A 9 13.60 1.13 -20.66
C ILE A 9 14.37 2.33 -21.22
N LYS A 10 14.85 2.23 -22.47
CA LYS A 10 15.53 3.34 -23.14
C LYS A 10 14.60 4.56 -23.32
N GLU A 11 13.36 4.33 -23.76
CA GLU A 11 12.36 5.41 -23.86
C GLU A 11 12.05 6.00 -22.48
N LEU A 12 11.97 5.16 -21.44
CA LEU A 12 11.74 5.61 -20.07
C LEU A 12 12.88 6.49 -19.55
N ALA A 13 14.13 6.12 -19.83
CA ALA A 13 15.32 6.88 -19.46
C ALA A 13 15.38 8.25 -20.15
N LEU A 14 14.91 8.33 -21.39
CA LEU A 14 14.85 9.57 -22.20
C LEU A 14 13.57 10.39 -21.99
N SER A 15 12.62 9.89 -21.19
CA SER A 15 11.34 10.57 -20.94
C SER A 15 11.52 11.78 -20.03
N SER A 16 10.66 12.80 -20.19
CA SER A 16 10.66 13.97 -19.30
C SER A 16 10.37 13.56 -17.86
N VAL A 17 11.27 13.97 -16.96
CA VAL A 17 11.15 13.74 -15.52
C VAL A 17 9.93 14.48 -14.96
N GLU A 18 9.62 15.66 -15.47
CA GLU A 18 8.44 16.45 -15.07
C GLU A 18 7.14 15.71 -15.41
N MET A 19 7.07 15.09 -16.58
CA MET A 19 5.93 14.27 -16.98
C MET A 19 5.78 13.04 -16.09
N LEU A 20 6.89 12.35 -15.79
CA LEU A 20 6.87 11.19 -14.88
C LEU A 20 6.49 11.61 -13.46
N ARG A 21 6.98 12.75 -12.96
CA ARG A 21 6.58 13.30 -11.66
C ARG A 21 5.10 13.69 -11.61
N LYS A 22 4.56 14.23 -12.71
CA LYS A 22 3.14 14.55 -12.79
C LYS A 22 2.25 13.31 -12.69
N GLU A 23 2.66 12.20 -13.29
CA GLU A 23 1.90 10.95 -13.29
C GLU A 23 2.11 10.09 -12.03
N PHE A 24 3.33 10.08 -11.47
CA PHE A 24 3.73 9.16 -10.39
C PHE A 24 4.16 9.86 -9.10
N GLY A 25 4.07 11.19 -9.03
CA GLY A 25 4.53 11.97 -7.88
C GLY A 25 6.04 11.87 -7.69
N VAL A 26 6.50 11.78 -6.44
CA VAL A 26 7.93 11.65 -6.10
C VAL A 26 8.56 10.42 -6.76
N LEU A 27 7.79 9.34 -6.95
CA LEU A 27 8.27 8.13 -7.63
C LEU A 27 8.62 8.36 -9.10
N GLY A 28 8.09 9.40 -9.74
CA GLY A 28 8.41 9.69 -11.13
C GLY A 28 9.88 10.02 -11.37
N GLU A 29 10.51 10.70 -10.41
CA GLU A 29 11.94 10.96 -10.41
C GLU A 29 12.74 9.66 -10.29
N GLU A 30 12.44 8.87 -9.27
CA GLU A 30 13.08 7.59 -9.00
C GLU A 30 13.01 6.68 -10.23
N ILE A 31 11.84 6.58 -10.85
CA ILE A 31 11.65 5.75 -12.05
C ILE A 31 12.60 6.15 -13.19
N ASN A 32 12.78 7.45 -13.45
CA ASN A 32 13.71 7.91 -14.48
C ASN A 32 15.17 7.61 -14.11
N GLN A 33 15.54 7.81 -12.84
CA GLN A 33 16.89 7.52 -12.34
C GLN A 33 17.22 6.03 -12.46
N HIS A 34 16.32 5.14 -12.03
CA HIS A 34 16.50 3.70 -12.14
C HIS A 34 16.59 3.24 -13.62
N ALA A 35 15.83 3.86 -14.53
CA ALA A 35 15.95 3.60 -15.97
C ALA A 35 17.31 4.02 -16.54
N ASN A 36 17.98 5.00 -15.92
CA ASN A 36 19.35 5.43 -16.21
C ASN A 36 20.42 4.68 -15.39
N GLY A 37 20.02 3.68 -14.58
CA GLY A 37 20.93 2.89 -13.75
C GLY A 37 21.43 3.59 -12.49
N ILE A 38 20.77 4.68 -12.07
CA ILE A 38 21.08 5.41 -10.84
C ILE A 38 20.17 4.86 -9.73
N ASP A 39 20.78 4.31 -8.68
CA ASP A 39 20.09 3.83 -7.48
C ASP A 39 20.92 4.23 -6.25
N TYR A 40 20.31 5.02 -5.35
CA TYR A 40 20.95 5.53 -4.14
C TYR A 40 20.69 4.66 -2.91
N SER A 41 20.00 3.53 -3.07
CA SER A 41 19.72 2.62 -1.97
C SER A 41 21.01 2.09 -1.36
N ARG A 42 21.08 2.10 -0.03
CA ARG A 42 22.22 1.58 0.72
C ARG A 42 21.89 0.16 1.17
N ILE A 43 22.55 -0.83 0.57
CA ILE A 43 22.34 -2.27 0.86
C ILE A 43 22.59 -2.61 2.34
N LEU A 44 23.42 -1.81 3.03
CA LEU A 44 23.72 -1.97 4.47
C LEU A 44 22.59 -1.53 5.40
N ASP A 45 21.63 -0.74 4.91
CA ASP A 45 20.47 -0.33 5.70
C ASP A 45 19.49 -1.51 5.76
N VAL A 46 19.51 -2.25 6.88
CA VAL A 46 18.53 -3.32 7.12
C VAL A 46 17.14 -2.68 7.09
N TYR A 47 16.33 -3.06 6.11
CA TYR A 47 14.94 -2.61 6.03
C TYR A 47 14.19 -3.08 7.27
N ILE A 48 13.79 -2.13 8.13
CA ILE A 48 12.89 -2.36 9.25
C ILE A 48 11.51 -1.91 8.79
N PRO A 49 10.56 -2.84 8.54
CA PRO A 49 9.21 -2.47 8.13
C PRO A 49 8.57 -1.58 9.21
N SER A 50 8.27 -0.32 8.87
CA SER A 50 7.66 0.62 9.80
C SER A 50 6.13 0.57 9.76
N SER A 51 5.51 -0.55 9.38
CA SER A 51 4.06 -0.60 9.24
C SER A 51 3.40 -0.39 10.60
N ARG A 52 2.77 0.77 10.78
CA ARG A 52 2.00 1.12 11.99
C ARG A 52 0.56 0.60 11.95
N SER A 53 0.17 -0.09 10.89
CA SER A 53 -1.18 -0.59 10.66
C SER A 53 -1.30 -2.08 10.99
N PHE A 54 -2.43 -2.44 11.61
CA PHE A 54 -2.82 -3.82 11.87
C PHE A 54 -4.04 -4.13 11.03
N GLY A 55 -3.98 -5.22 10.28
CA GLY A 55 -5.08 -5.69 9.44
C GLY A 55 -4.88 -7.16 9.09
N LYS A 56 -5.98 -7.83 8.76
CA LYS A 56 -6.00 -9.22 8.30
C LYS A 56 -6.68 -9.27 6.94
N SER A 57 -5.94 -9.68 5.93
CA SER A 57 -6.48 -9.96 4.59
C SER A 57 -6.82 -11.44 4.50
N GLN A 58 -8.00 -11.76 3.99
CA GLN A 58 -8.42 -13.14 3.77
C GLN A 58 -9.18 -13.28 2.46
N ILE A 59 -8.95 -14.39 1.77
CA ILE A 59 -9.79 -14.83 0.65
C ILE A 59 -10.84 -15.77 1.24
N LEU A 60 -12.10 -15.50 0.93
CA LEU A 60 -13.22 -16.29 1.43
C LEU A 60 -13.36 -17.58 0.63
N SER A 61 -13.63 -18.68 1.34
CA SER A 61 -13.78 -20.00 0.69
C SER A 61 -15.02 -20.08 -0.18
N HIS A 62 -16.09 -19.35 0.18
CA HIS A 62 -17.37 -19.33 -0.50
C HIS A 62 -18.08 -17.98 -0.35
N HIS A 63 -19.19 -17.80 -1.07
CA HIS A 63 -20.03 -16.63 -0.96
C HIS A 63 -20.91 -16.70 0.29
N TYR A 64 -20.74 -15.74 1.20
CA TYR A 64 -21.58 -15.59 2.39
C TYR A 64 -22.76 -14.68 2.08
N THR A 65 -23.98 -15.20 2.12
CA THR A 65 -25.23 -14.42 1.95
C THR A 65 -26.01 -14.28 3.24
N ASN A 66 -25.71 -15.11 4.25
CA ASN A 66 -26.30 -15.05 5.56
C ASN A 66 -25.60 -14.00 6.42
N ARG A 67 -26.38 -13.01 6.90
CA ARG A 67 -25.88 -11.93 7.77
C ARG A 67 -25.14 -12.45 9.01
N LYS A 68 -25.65 -13.50 9.67
CA LYS A 68 -25.03 -14.04 10.90
C LYS A 68 -23.65 -14.63 10.64
N GLU A 69 -23.46 -15.26 9.49
CA GLU A 69 -22.16 -15.81 9.11
C GLU A 69 -21.16 -14.70 8.79
N VAL A 70 -21.62 -13.62 8.16
CA VAL A 70 -20.79 -12.42 7.92
C VAL A 70 -20.41 -11.76 9.25
N GLU A 71 -21.34 -11.62 10.20
CA GLU A 71 -21.07 -11.06 11.53
C GLU A 71 -20.07 -11.92 12.32
N LEU A 72 -20.19 -13.25 12.24
CA LEU A 72 -19.25 -14.18 12.85
C LEU A 72 -17.85 -14.05 12.25
N LEU A 73 -17.76 -14.03 10.92
CA LEU A 73 -16.52 -13.87 10.18
C LEU A 73 -15.81 -12.55 10.53
N LEU A 74 -16.56 -11.44 10.61
CA LEU A 74 -16.02 -10.15 11.02
C LEU A 74 -15.51 -10.18 12.46
N SER A 75 -16.22 -10.87 13.35
CA SER A 75 -15.79 -11.01 14.75
C SER A 75 -14.46 -11.76 14.86
N GLU A 76 -14.28 -12.85 14.10
CA GLU A 76 -13.02 -13.59 14.05
C GLU A 76 -11.85 -12.74 13.53
N ILE A 77 -12.10 -11.93 12.51
CA ILE A 77 -11.10 -10.98 11.98
C ILE A 77 -10.73 -9.94 13.04
N LEU A 78 -11.72 -9.40 13.74
CA LEU A 78 -11.51 -8.41 14.79
C LEU A 78 -10.72 -8.99 15.96
N ASP A 79 -11.02 -10.22 16.38
CA ASP A 79 -10.32 -10.88 17.48
C ASP A 79 -8.83 -11.04 17.19
N ASP A 80 -8.46 -11.48 15.99
CA ASP A 80 -7.06 -11.61 15.58
C ASP A 80 -6.34 -10.25 15.51
N VAL A 81 -6.99 -9.22 14.94
CA VAL A 81 -6.43 -7.87 14.90
C VAL A 81 -6.25 -7.30 16.32
N CYS A 82 -7.24 -7.46 17.19
CA CYS A 82 -7.18 -7.03 18.59
C CYS A 82 -6.08 -7.77 19.36
N PHE A 83 -5.96 -9.09 19.16
CA PHE A 83 -4.89 -9.89 19.75
C PHE A 83 -3.51 -9.38 19.33
N ARG A 84 -3.30 -9.10 18.04
CA ARG A 84 -2.04 -8.54 17.54
C ARG A 84 -1.77 -7.15 18.09
N LEU A 85 -2.77 -6.26 18.15
CA LEU A 85 -2.62 -4.94 18.77
C LEU A 85 -2.17 -5.07 20.24
N HIS A 86 -2.78 -6.00 20.98
CA HIS A 86 -2.45 -6.26 22.37
C HIS A 86 -1.01 -6.78 22.53
N MET A 87 -0.58 -7.74 21.69
CA MET A 87 0.79 -8.26 21.71
C MET A 87 1.85 -7.22 21.41
N HIS A 88 1.51 -6.23 20.59
CA HIS A 88 2.38 -5.09 20.29
C HIS A 88 2.21 -3.92 21.27
N GLN A 89 1.35 -4.04 22.29
CA GLN A 89 1.08 -3.02 23.31
C GLN A 89 0.67 -1.66 22.74
N VAL A 90 -0.12 -1.67 21.67
CA VAL A 90 -0.58 -0.47 20.97
C VAL A 90 -2.10 -0.38 20.96
N VAL A 91 -2.62 0.85 20.91
CA VAL A 91 -4.06 1.12 20.76
C VAL A 91 -4.31 1.69 19.37
N ALA A 92 -5.27 1.11 18.66
CA ALA A 92 -5.67 1.62 17.35
C ALA A 92 -6.52 2.89 17.51
N SER A 93 -6.17 3.95 16.76
CA SER A 93 -7.04 5.11 16.57
C SER A 93 -7.45 5.20 15.10
N PRO A 94 -8.74 5.36 14.79
CA PRO A 94 -9.17 5.65 13.43
C PRO A 94 -8.55 6.97 12.94
N ASP A 95 -8.09 7.01 11.68
CA ASP A 95 -7.68 8.27 11.04
C ASP A 95 -8.94 9.08 10.71
N LYS A 96 -9.26 10.06 11.55
CA LYS A 96 -10.49 10.86 11.46
C LYS A 96 -10.71 11.49 10.08
N ARG A 97 -9.63 11.84 9.37
CA ARG A 97 -9.69 12.44 8.03
C ARG A 97 -10.32 11.49 7.00
N LYS A 98 -9.98 10.20 7.03
CA LYS A 98 -10.56 9.19 6.13
C LYS A 98 -12.01 8.85 6.47
N TRP A 99 -12.41 8.94 7.74
CA TRP A 99 -13.76 8.63 8.17
C TRP A 99 -14.79 9.69 7.76
N GLU A 100 -14.37 10.94 7.62
CA GLU A 100 -15.21 12.04 7.14
C GLU A 100 -15.45 11.94 5.63
N GLU A 101 -14.41 11.60 4.85
CA GLU A 101 -14.51 11.41 3.39
C GLU A 101 -15.52 10.31 3.00
N LEU A 102 -15.61 9.21 3.76
CA LEU A 102 -16.52 8.09 3.49
C LEU A 102 -18.00 8.36 3.81
N ARG A 103 -18.33 9.51 4.42
CA ARG A 103 -19.72 9.90 4.75
C ARG A 103 -20.32 10.91 3.75
N THR A 104 -19.55 11.31 2.73
CA THR A 104 -19.96 12.26 1.68
C THR A 104 -20.18 11.51 0.37
#